data_AF-A0A9W4L7G5-F1
#
_entry.id   AF-A0A9W4L7G5-F1
#
_cell.length_a   1.000
_cell.length_b   1.000
_cell.length_c   1.000
_cell.angle_alpha   90.00
_cell.angle_beta   90.00
_cell.angle_gamma   90.00
#
_symmetry.space_group_name_H-M   'P 1'
#
loop_
_entity.id
_entity.type
_entity.pdbx_description
1 polymer ?
#
loop_
_entity_poly.entity_id
_entity_poly.type
_entity_poly.pdbx_seq_one_letter_code
_entity_poly.pdbx_strand_id
1 'polypeptide(L)' 'MSNLDPEVLAELKKGNMEALKNLPPLVAMQYGLQLREEQEKEQSPISDKGLAEAMLNRIKDTGFKEQIIKAMEEQEKATD' A
#
# COMPACT_ATOMS: atom_id res chain seq x y z
N MET A 1 9.82 16.36 -17.80
CA MET A 1 10.75 15.32 -17.31
C MET A 1 11.51 15.94 -16.16
N SER A 2 11.38 15.41 -14.94
CA SER A 2 12.15 15.89 -13.80
C SER A 2 13.60 15.46 -14.01
N ASN A 3 14.50 16.42 -14.23
CA ASN A 3 15.94 16.16 -14.34
C ASN A 3 16.48 15.94 -12.93
N LEU A 4 16.31 14.73 -12.40
CA LEU A 4 16.87 14.33 -11.12
C LEU A 4 18.32 13.89 -11.33
N ASP A 5 19.24 14.51 -10.60
CA ASP A 5 20.65 14.16 -10.61
C ASP A 5 20.86 12.72 -10.09
N PRO A 6 21.51 11.84 -10.88
CA PRO A 6 21.72 10.45 -10.50
C PRO A 6 22.69 10.30 -9.32
N GLU A 7 23.60 11.26 -9.13
CA GLU A 7 24.54 11.27 -7.98
C GLU A 7 23.80 11.49 -6.65
N VAL A 8 22.82 12.39 -6.64
CA VAL A 8 21.95 12.62 -5.48
C VAL A 8 21.16 11.34 -5.17
N LEU A 9 20.56 10.69 -6.18
CA LEU A 9 19.88 9.40 -5.98
C LEU A 9 20.82 8.33 -5.39
N ALA A 10 22.06 8.24 -5.86
CA ALA A 10 23.03 7.28 -5.36
C ALA A 10 23.41 7.52 -3.89
N GLU A 11 23.58 8.78 -3.49
CA GLU A 11 23.84 9.15 -2.10
C GLU A 11 22.62 8.86 -1.19
N LEU A 12 21.41 9.13 -1.68
CA LEU A 12 20.19 8.81 -0.92
C LEU A 12 19.97 7.31 -0.74
N LYS A 13 20.32 6.49 -1.74
CA LYS A 13 20.32 5.03 -1.62
C LYS A 13 21.30 4.51 -0.57
N LYS A 14 22.41 5.22 -0.34
CA LYS A 14 23.37 4.93 0.74
C LYS A 14 22.91 5.42 2.12
N GLY A 15 21.75 6.08 2.20
CA GLY A 15 21.21 6.66 3.44
C GLY A 15 21.75 8.06 3.75
N ASN A 16 22.47 8.70 2.83
CA ASN A 16 23.02 10.04 3.03
C ASN A 16 21.97 11.11 2.73
N MET A 17 21.22 11.52 3.76
CA MET A 17 20.20 12.58 3.64
C MET A 17 20.79 14.00 3.51
N GLU A 18 22.09 14.18 3.67
CA GLU A 18 22.75 15.49 3.47
C GLU A 18 22.58 15.99 2.03
N ALA A 19 22.46 15.07 1.07
CA ALA A 19 22.22 15.39 -0.34
C ALA A 19 20.86 16.10 -0.57
N LEU A 20 19.92 16.05 0.39
CA LEU A 20 18.63 16.76 0.31
C LEU A 20 18.65 18.17 0.91
N LYS A 21 19.66 18.52 1.73
CA LYS A 21 19.61 19.75 2.56
C LYS A 21 19.57 21.05 1.77
N ASN A 22 20.15 21.05 0.56
CA ASN A 22 20.22 22.24 -0.30
C ASN A 22 19.20 22.21 -1.44
N LEU A 23 18.33 21.21 -1.47
CA LEU A 23 17.35 21.06 -2.54
C LEU A 23 16.04 21.77 -2.19
N PRO A 24 15.35 22.36 -3.18
CA PRO A 24 14.00 22.85 -3.00
C PRO A 24 13.08 21.72 -2.49
N PRO A 25 12.13 21.99 -1.57
CA PRO A 25 11.24 20.97 -1.00
C PRO A 25 10.50 20.11 -2.04
N LEU A 26 10.10 20.73 -3.15
CA LEU A 26 9.46 20.03 -4.26
C LEU A 26 10.38 19.00 -4.92
N VAL A 27 11.67 19.32 -5.05
CA VAL A 27 12.69 18.45 -5.63
C VAL A 27 13.02 17.30 -4.67
N ALA A 28 13.17 17.60 -3.37
CA ALA A 28 13.37 16.57 -2.35
C ALA A 28 12.21 15.55 -2.30
N MET A 29 10.97 16.01 -2.48
CA MET A 29 9.80 15.14 -2.57
C MET A 29 9.85 14.22 -3.81
N GLN A 30 10.28 14.73 -4.96
CA GLN A 30 10.44 13.92 -6.18
C GLN A 30 11.48 12.81 -6.00
N TYR A 31 12.63 13.11 -5.37
CA TYR A 31 13.60 12.09 -5.01
C TYR A 31 13.02 11.03 -4.06
N GLY A 32 12.24 11.46 -3.07
CA GLY A 32 11.57 10.54 -2.14
C GLY A 32 10.53 9.63 -2.80
N LEU A 33 9.78 10.13 -3.78
CA LEU A 33 8.83 9.32 -4.55
C LEU A 33 9.55 8.30 -5.43
N GLN A 34 10.62 8.73 -6.11
CA GLN A 34 11.38 7.85 -6.99
C GLN A 34 12.11 6.73 -6.22
N LEU A 35 12.61 7.02 -5.02
CA LEU A 35 13.17 5.98 -4.14
C LEU A 35 12.12 4.95 -3.70
N ARG A 36 10.88 5.39 -3.47
CA ARG A 36 9.77 4.46 -3.17
C ARG A 36 9.40 3.62 -4.37
N GLU A 37 9.30 4.17 -5.57
CA GLU A 37 8.99 3.37 -6.77
C GLU A 37 10.05 2.28 -7.05
N GLU A 38 11.32 2.57 -6.75
CA GLU A 38 12.38 1.56 -6.84
C GLU A 38 12.33 0.51 -5.71
N GLN A 39 11.89 0.90 -4.50
CA GLN A 39 11.75 0.00 -3.35
C GLN A 39 10.41 -0.77 -3.33
N GLU A 40 9.33 -0.23 -3.90
CA GLU A 40 8.01 -0.90 -4.01
C GLU A 40 8.05 -2.09 -4.99
N LYS A 41 9.16 -2.28 -5.72
CA LYS A 41 9.47 -3.54 -6.39
C LYS A 41 9.90 -4.65 -5.44
N GLU A 42 10.16 -4.37 -4.16
CA GLU A 42 10.16 -5.38 -3.12
C GLU A 42 8.74 -5.91 -3.01
N GLN A 43 8.49 -7.00 -3.75
CA GLN A 43 7.24 -7.73 -3.71
C GLN A 43 6.84 -7.91 -2.26
N SER A 44 5.64 -7.42 -1.92
CA SER A 44 5.04 -7.70 -0.61
C SER A 44 5.22 -9.20 -0.33
N PRO A 45 5.75 -9.60 0.85
CA PRO A 45 5.96 -11.01 1.17
C PRO A 45 4.64 -11.80 1.16
N ILE A 46 3.51 -11.10 1.12
CA ILE A 46 2.16 -11.63 1.00
C ILE A 46 1.71 -11.43 -0.45
N SER A 47 1.59 -12.54 -1.18
CA SER A 47 0.91 -12.56 -2.48
C SER A 47 -0.56 -12.17 -2.33
N ASP A 48 -1.15 -11.55 -3.37
CA ASP A 48 -2.59 -11.28 -3.45
C ASP A 48 -3.46 -12.50 -3.12
N LYS A 49 -2.98 -13.70 -3.47
CA LYS A 49 -3.64 -14.97 -3.11
C LYS A 49 -3.63 -15.21 -1.60
N GLY A 50 -2.50 -14.98 -0.94
CA GLY A 50 -2.38 -15.12 0.51
C GLY A 50 -3.22 -14.09 1.26
N LEU A 51 -3.32 -12.87 0.73
CA LEU A 51 -4.23 -11.85 1.27
C LEU A 51 -5.70 -12.29 1.15
N ALA A 52 -6.11 -12.79 -0.02
CA ALA A 52 -7.48 -13.25 -0.26
C ALA A 52 -7.85 -14.43 0.66
N GLU A 53 -6.96 -15.41 0.81
CA GLU A 53 -7.17 -16.56 1.70
C GLU A 53 -7.28 -16.14 3.17
N ALA A 54 -6.41 -15.23 3.64
CA ALA A 54 -6.45 -14.72 5.00
C ALA A 54 -7.75 -13.95 5.30
N MET A 55 -8.23 -13.14 4.34
CA MET A 55 -9.51 -12.45 4.45
C MET A 55 -10.69 -13.43 4.50
N LEU A 56 -10.70 -14.44 3.63
CA LEU A 56 -11.76 -15.46 3.61
C LEU A 56 -11.80 -16.27 4.90
N ASN A 57 -10.65 -16.64 5.45
CA ASN A 57 -10.59 -17.37 6.72
C ASN A 57 -11.10 -16.49 7.88
N ARG A 58 -10.73 -15.20 7.92
CA ARG A 58 -11.27 -14.27 8.90
C ARG A 58 -12.80 -14.14 8.82
N ILE A 59 -13.37 -14.11 7.61
CA ILE A 59 -14.83 -14.05 7.42
C ILE A 59 -15.51 -15.37 7.87
N LYS A 60 -14.85 -16.51 7.66
CA LYS A 60 -15.34 -17.81 8.13
C LYS A 60 -15.32 -17.92 9.66
N ASP A 61 -14.25 -17.43 10.30
CA ASP A 61 -14.04 -17.58 11.75
C ASP A 61 -14.91 -16.63 12.59
N THR A 62 -15.42 -15.55 12.00
CA THR A 62 -16.11 -14.48 12.74
C THR A 62 -17.63 -14.62 12.79
N GLY A 63 -18.20 -15.75 12.34
CA GLY A 63 -19.66 -15.94 12.28
C GLY A 63 -20.36 -14.96 11.33
N PHE A 64 -19.59 -14.21 10.53
CA PHE A 64 -20.08 -13.12 9.67
C PHE A 64 -21.06 -13.62 8.61
N LYS A 65 -20.95 -14.89 8.21
CA LYS A 65 -21.93 -15.56 7.34
C LYS A 65 -23.33 -15.56 7.93
N GLU A 66 -23.48 -15.82 9.22
CA GLU A 66 -24.78 -15.86 9.89
C GLU A 66 -25.39 -14.46 9.98
N GLN A 67 -24.55 -13.44 10.18
CA GLN A 67 -24.97 -12.05 10.15
C GLN A 67 -25.43 -11.60 8.76
N ILE A 68 -24.74 -12.02 7.70
CA ILE A 68 -25.16 -11.73 6.31
C ILE A 68 -26.49 -12.41 5.99
N ILE A 69 -26.64 -13.70 6.33
CA ILE A 69 -27.89 -14.45 6.10
C ILE A 69 -29.06 -13.75 6.81
N LYS A 70 -28.86 -13.38 8.07
CA LYS A 70 -29.89 -12.68 8.85
C LYS A 70 -30.24 -11.31 8.28
N ALA A 71 -29.25 -10.56 7.82
CA ALA A 71 -29.47 -9.26 7.17
C ALA A 71 -30.23 -9.40 5.84
N MET A 72 -29.98 -10.46 5.06
CA MET A 72 -30.72 -10.74 3.82
C MET A 72 -32.17 -11.11 4.11
N GLU A 73 -32.43 -11.96 5.10
CA GLU A 73 -33.80 -12.31 5.51
C GLU A 73 -34.57 -11.10 6.07
N GLU A 74 -33.90 -10.23 6.84
CA GLU A 74 -34.50 -8.98 7.36
C GLU A 74 -34.81 -8.00 6.22
N GLN A 75 -33.95 -7.92 5.20
CA GLN A 75 -34.17 -7.07 4.03
C GLN A 75 -35.30 -7.59 3.13
N GLU A 76 -35.41 -8.91 2.95
CA GLU A 76 -36.50 -9.54 2.20
C GLU A 76 -37.85 -9.33 2.91
N LYS A 77 -37.90 -9.45 4.25
CA LYS A 77 -39.10 -9.17 5.04
C LYS A 77 -39.48 -7.69 5.13
N ALA A 78 -38.54 -6.77 4.99
CA ALA A 78 -38.81 -5.34 5.03
C ALA A 78 -39.36 -4.78 3.70
N THR A 79 -39.37 -5.62 2.65
CA THR A 79 -39.81 -5.24 1.29
C THR A 79 -41.17 -5.89 0.92
N ASP A 80 -41.82 -6.60 1.85
CA ASP A 80 -43.20 -7.12 1.77
C ASP A 80 -44.14 -6.24 2.62
#